data_AF-A0A1P8FEW1-F1
#
_entry.id   AF-A0A1P8FEW1-F1
#
_cell.length_a   1.000
_cell.length_b   1.000
_cell.length_c   1.000
_cell.angle_alpha   90.00
_cell.angle_beta   90.00
_cell.angle_gamma   90.00
#
_symmetry.space_group_name_H-M   'P 1'
#
loop_
_entity.id
_entity.type
_entity.pdbx_description
1 polymer ?
#
loop_
_entity_poly.entity_id
_entity_poly.type
_entity_poly.pdbx_seq_one_letter_code
_entity_poly.pdbx_strand_id
1 'polypeptide(L)'
;MHDPSTAEAKMYKLQVQDDPDNPASWHDVLGAGGSPLTFKEEGEARRKLEELYPVQVKAERFDAGPKVTRVISILTDDDDWPKKK
;
A
#
# COMPACT_ATOMS: atom_id res chain seq x y z
N MET A 1 -9.09 -35.29 -3.88
CA MET A 1 -7.99 -34.71 -3.08
C MET A 1 -7.36 -33.61 -3.91
N HIS A 2 -7.80 -32.37 -3.70
CA HIS A 2 -7.04 -31.17 -4.08
C HIS A 2 -6.82 -30.42 -2.78
N ASP A 3 -5.56 -30.12 -2.54
CA ASP A 3 -4.99 -29.60 -1.30
C ASP A 3 -5.66 -28.27 -0.90
N PRO A 4 -6.10 -28.09 0.36
CA PRO A 4 -6.73 -26.85 0.78
C PRO A 4 -5.67 -25.77 1.01
N SER A 5 -5.69 -24.76 0.15
CA SER A 5 -5.30 -23.40 0.48
C SER A 5 -3.83 -23.21 0.89
N THR A 6 -2.94 -23.08 -0.10
CA THR A 6 -1.78 -22.20 0.03
C THR A 6 -2.32 -20.80 0.35
N ALA A 7 -2.39 -20.47 1.64
CA ALA A 7 -2.59 -19.09 2.06
C ALA A 7 -1.30 -18.33 1.73
N GLU A 8 -1.18 -17.86 0.49
CA GLU A 8 -0.19 -16.87 0.12
C GLU A 8 -0.31 -15.73 1.13
N ALA A 9 0.79 -15.38 1.80
CA ALA A 9 0.79 -14.31 2.79
C ALA A 9 0.57 -12.98 2.07
N LYS A 10 -0.70 -12.61 1.92
CA LYS A 10 -1.15 -11.38 1.29
C LYS A 10 -0.81 -10.23 2.23
N MET A 11 0.26 -9.53 1.93
CA MET A 11 0.61 -8.28 2.61
C MET A 11 -0.01 -7.11 1.87
N TYR A 12 -0.05 -5.97 2.54
CA TYR A 12 -0.57 -4.72 2.01
C TYR A 12 0.49 -3.65 2.15
N LYS A 13 0.68 -2.82 1.13
CA LYS A 13 1.54 -1.65 1.21
C LYS A 13 0.77 -0.39 0.84
N LEU A 14 1.32 0.73 1.28
CA LEU A 14 0.74 2.05 1.07
C LEU A 14 1.46 2.69 -0.11
N GLN A 15 0.68 3.31 -0.99
CA GLN A 15 1.20 4.15 -2.04
C GLN A 15 0.50 5.48 -2.05
N VAL A 16 1.26 6.52 -2.38
CA VAL A 16 0.72 7.85 -2.62
C VAL A 16 1.21 8.38 -3.95
N GLN A 17 0.41 9.24 -4.56
CA GLN A 17 0.70 9.87 -5.82
C GLN A 17 1.36 11.21 -5.55
N ASP A 18 2.57 11.44 -6.09
CA ASP A 18 3.27 12.73 -5.95
C ASP A 18 2.58 13.85 -6.72
N ASP A 19 2.09 13.52 -7.91
CA ASP A 19 1.55 14.48 -8.87
C ASP A 19 0.16 14.05 -9.34
N PRO A 20 -0.91 14.77 -8.98
CA PRO A 20 -2.29 14.40 -9.30
C PRO A 20 -2.60 14.47 -10.80
N ASP A 21 -1.84 15.25 -11.58
CA ASP A 21 -1.98 15.36 -13.03
C ASP A 21 -1.26 14.23 -13.80
N ASN A 22 -0.35 13.52 -13.12
CA ASN A 22 0.38 12.38 -13.67
C ASN A 22 -0.06 11.05 -13.02
N PRO A 23 -0.94 10.25 -13.65
CA PRO A 23 -1.43 8.99 -13.09
C PRO A 23 -0.35 7.92 -12.86
N ALA A 24 0.88 8.11 -13.36
CA ALA A 24 2.00 7.19 -13.17
C ALA A 24 2.90 7.55 -11.95
N SER A 25 2.67 8.68 -11.28
CA SER A 25 3.53 9.21 -10.21
C SER A 25 3.31 8.56 -8.83
N TRP A 26 3.00 7.26 -8.79
CA TRP A 26 2.79 6.53 -7.53
C TRP A 26 4.11 6.06 -6.94
N HIS A 27 4.33 6.35 -5.66
CA HIS A 27 5.46 5.84 -4.90
C HIS A 27 5.02 5.11 -3.63
N ASP A 28 5.87 4.19 -3.17
CA ASP A 28 5.65 3.45 -1.92
C ASP A 28 5.91 4.36 -0.72
N VAL A 29 5.00 4.35 0.25
CA VAL A 29 5.21 5.03 1.53
C VAL A 29 6.29 4.27 2.29
N LEU A 30 7.40 4.93 2.56
CA LEU A 30 8.54 4.32 3.24
C LEU A 30 8.42 4.46 4.76
N GLY A 31 8.77 3.40 5.47
CA GLY A 31 8.95 3.43 6.93
C GLY A 31 10.29 4.06 7.33
N ALA A 32 10.55 4.09 8.64
CA ALA A 32 11.75 4.72 9.22
C ALA A 32 13.08 4.15 8.70
N GLY A 33 13.08 2.95 8.11
CA GLY A 33 14.27 2.30 7.53
C GLY A 33 14.46 2.50 6.03
N GLY A 34 13.62 3.31 5.36
CA GLY A 34 13.65 3.46 3.90
C GLY A 34 13.06 2.28 3.12
N SER A 35 12.53 1.27 3.81
CA SER A 35 11.77 0.17 3.21
C SER A 35 10.28 0.54 3.08
N PRO A 36 9.57 0.03 2.06
CA PRO A 36 8.12 0.17 1.95
C PRO A 36 7.41 -0.28 3.22
N LEU A 37 6.42 0.50 3.64
CA LEU A 37 5.62 0.21 4.82
C LEU A 37 4.58 -0.86 4.46
N THR A 38 4.78 -2.08 4.96
CA THR A 38 3.93 -3.24 4.71
C THR A 38 3.14 -3.66 5.96
N PHE A 39 1.98 -4.25 5.72
CA PHE A 39 1.00 -4.66 6.74
C PHE A 39 0.43 -6.03 6.40
N LYS A 40 0.03 -6.80 7.41
CA LYS A 40 -0.62 -8.10 7.20
C LYS A 40 -2.13 -7.96 6.97
N GLU A 41 -2.72 -6.90 7.49
CA GLU A 41 -4.16 -6.63 7.41
C GLU A 41 -4.44 -5.35 6.63
N GLU A 42 -5.39 -5.40 5.68
CA GLU A 42 -5.80 -4.24 4.90
C GLU A 42 -6.35 -3.11 5.80
N GLY A 43 -7.06 -3.47 6.86
CA GLY A 43 -7.62 -2.52 7.81
C GLY A 43 -6.54 -1.75 8.55
N GLU A 44 -5.46 -2.42 8.96
CA GLU A 44 -4.31 -1.78 9.60
C GLU A 44 -3.59 -0.84 8.61
N ALA A 45 -3.39 -1.30 7.38
CA ALA A 45 -2.80 -0.50 6.31
C ALA A 45 -3.60 0.79 6.03
N ARG A 46 -4.93 0.68 5.93
CA ARG A 46 -5.81 1.84 5.72
C ARG A 46 -5.80 2.79 6.90
N ARG A 47 -5.84 2.28 8.13
CA ARG A 47 -5.74 3.13 9.33
C ARG A 47 -4.43 3.89 9.32
N LYS A 48 -3.31 3.22 8.99
CA LYS A 48 -2.01 3.88 8.92
C LYS A 48 -1.94 4.93 7.81
N LEU A 49 -2.58 4.67 6.68
CA LEU A 49 -2.68 5.63 5.58
C LEU A 49 -3.45 6.88 6.01
N GLU A 50 -4.56 6.73 6.75
CA GLU A 50 -5.32 7.84 7.32
C GLU A 50 -4.54 8.62 8.38
N GLU A 51 -3.71 7.94 9.19
CA GLU A 51 -2.83 8.61 10.16
C GLU A 51 -1.73 9.45 9.48
N LEU A 52 -1.14 8.94 8.39
CA LEU A 52 -0.03 9.61 7.69
C LEU A 52 -0.53 10.70 6.72
N TYR A 53 -1.66 10.47 6.05
CA TYR A 53 -2.24 11.35 5.03
C TYR A 53 -3.70 11.71 5.35
N PRO A 54 -4.00 12.28 6.54
CA PRO A 54 -5.38 12.51 6.98
C PRO A 54 -6.12 13.50 6.10
N VAL A 55 -5.42 14.46 5.49
CA VAL A 55 -6.03 15.47 4.61
C VAL A 55 -6.44 14.83 3.29
N GLN A 56 -5.56 14.05 2.67
CA GLN A 56 -5.81 13.38 1.40
C GLN A 56 -6.92 12.35 1.54
N VAL A 57 -6.87 11.50 2.58
CA VAL A 57 -7.91 10.48 2.82
C VAL A 57 -9.26 11.12 3.13
N LYS A 58 -9.31 12.24 3.85
CA LYS A 58 -10.55 12.99 4.07
C LYS A 58 -11.03 13.68 2.79
N ALA A 59 -10.13 14.28 2.02
CA ALA A 59 -10.46 14.90 0.74
C ALA A 59 -11.12 13.88 -0.21
N GLU A 60 -10.59 12.65 -0.30
CA GLU A 60 -11.22 11.58 -1.09
C GLU A 60 -12.63 11.17 -0.61
N ARG A 61 -12.97 11.42 0.67
CA ARG A 61 -14.32 11.15 1.20
C ARG A 61 -15.32 12.26 0.90
N PHE A 62 -14.86 13.50 0.75
CA PHE A 62 -15.73 14.67 0.56
C PHE A 62 -15.75 15.18 -0.88
N ASP A 63 -14.65 15.02 -1.59
CA ASP A 63 -14.40 15.54 -2.93
C ASP A 63 -14.25 14.36 -3.90
N ALA A 64 -14.96 14.42 -5.03
CA ALA A 64 -14.84 13.43 -6.11
C ALA A 64 -13.54 13.61 -6.93
N GLY A 65 -12.52 14.24 -6.33
CA GLY A 65 -11.22 14.49 -6.93
C GLY A 65 -10.40 13.21 -7.14
N PRO A 66 -9.28 13.30 -7.86
CA PRO A 66 -8.41 12.17 -8.12
C PRO A 66 -7.86 11.60 -6.81
N LYS A 67 -7.96 10.28 -6.66
CA LYS A 67 -7.43 9.57 -5.50
C LYS A 67 -5.92 9.59 -5.53
N VAL A 68 -5.31 10.29 -4.58
CA VAL A 68 -3.85 10.41 -4.46
C VAL A 68 -3.27 9.47 -3.39
N THR A 69 -4.10 8.69 -2.70
CA THR A 69 -3.64 7.67 -1.75
C THR A 69 -4.29 6.31 -2.04
N ARG A 70 -3.54 5.22 -1.88
CA ARG A 70 -4.08 3.86 -2.04
C ARG A 70 -3.37 2.83 -1.18
N VAL A 71 -4.13 1.79 -0.83
CA VAL A 71 -3.60 0.55 -0.27
C VAL A 71 -3.62 -0.49 -1.38
N ILE A 72 -2.48 -1.15 -1.63
CA ILE A 72 -2.40 -2.25 -2.59
C ILE A 72 -1.99 -3.52 -1.87
N SER A 73 -2.55 -4.65 -2.29
CA SER A 73 -2.09 -5.94 -1.83
C SER A 73 -0.91 -6.44 -2.64
N ILE A 74 0.10 -6.94 -1.96
CA ILE A 74 1.25 -7.64 -2.53
C ILE A 74 1.19 -9.11 -2.11
N LEU A 75 1.45 -10.01 -3.05
CA LEU A 75 1.64 -11.43 -2.75
C LEU A 75 3.09 -11.60 -2.34
N THR A 76 3.31 -12.02 -1.09
CA THR A 76 4.66 -12.33 -0.61
C THR A 76 4.87 -13.82 -0.84
N ASP A 77 5.43 -14.18 -1.99
CA ASP A 77 6.21 -15.42 -2.06
C ASP A 77 7.52 -15.12 -1.33
N ASP A 78 7.94 -15.99 -0.40
CA ASP A 78 9.06 -15.76 0.53
C ASP A 78 10.42 -15.50 -0.18
N ASP A 79 10.50 -15.55 -1.52
CA ASP A 79 11.75 -15.46 -2.29
C ASP A 79 12.05 -14.12 -3.00
N ASP A 80 11.11 -13.17 -3.08
CA ASP A 80 11.27 -11.99 -3.93
C ASP A 80 10.92 -10.66 -3.21
N TRP A 81 11.87 -10.11 -2.43
CA TRP A 81 12.25 -8.68 -2.45
C TRP A 81 13.02 -8.19 -1.18
N PRO A 82 14.15 -7.44 -1.31
CA PRO A 82 15.09 -7.37 -2.41
C PRO A 82 16.30 -8.30 -2.17
N LYS A 83 16.65 -9.11 -3.19
CA LYS A 83 17.99 -9.72 -3.26
C LYS A 83 19.01 -8.58 -3.45
N LYS A 84 19.69 -8.17 -2.38
CA LYS A 84 20.89 -7.33 -2.47
C LYS A 84 21.90 -8.07 -3.35
N LYS A 85 22.30 -7.47 -4.48
CA LYS A 85 23.55 -7.82 -5.16
C LYS A 85 24.66 -6.92 -4.66
#